data_AF-A0A9E4QNM2-F1
#
_entry.id   AF-A0A9E4QNM2-F1
#
_cell.length_a   1.000
_cell.length_b   1.000
_cell.length_c   1.000
_cell.angle_alpha   90.00
_cell.angle_beta   90.00
_cell.angle_gamma   90.00
#
_symmetry.space_group_name_H-M   'P 1'
#
loop_
_entity.id
_entity.type
_entity.pdbx_description
1 polymer ?
#
loop_
_entity_poly.entity_id
_entity_poly.type
_entity_poly.pdbx_seq_one_letter_code
_entity_poly.pdbx_strand_id
1 'polypeptide(L)'
;TDLAALDRLIATKPRPGEDSAVKSDFESAYAAAGGAEGAIYTHEIYDAIKLVAAAIVSDPDGDLVAALNKTGINYVGASGTHTFDAAGDVLGTGYSVCEFDVSGSSVGFSCPKIWTADGGLTAN
;
A
#
# COMPACT_ATOMS: atom_id res chain seq x y z
N THR A 1 -22.67 -4.87 17.63
CA THR A 1 -21.30 -4.37 17.89
C THR A 1 -21.42 -3.05 18.61
N ASP A 2 -20.57 -2.81 19.61
CA ASP A 2 -20.56 -1.55 20.37
C ASP A 2 -19.74 -0.51 19.60
N LEU A 3 -20.40 0.47 18.98
CA LEU A 3 -19.74 1.52 18.19
C LEU A 3 -18.89 2.45 19.06
N ALA A 4 -19.23 2.61 20.34
CA ALA A 4 -18.47 3.46 21.25
C ALA A 4 -17.04 2.92 21.48
N ALA A 5 -16.81 1.62 21.26
CA ALA A 5 -15.48 1.03 21.35
C ALA A 5 -14.52 1.47 20.24
N LEU A 6 -15.03 2.06 19.15
CA LEU A 6 -14.20 2.65 18.09
C LEU A 6 -13.77 4.07 18.41
N ASP A 7 -14.40 4.73 19.38
CA ASP A 7 -14.13 6.14 19.64
C ASP A 7 -12.65 6.33 20.05
N ARG A 8 -11.98 7.23 19.34
CA ARG A 8 -10.56 7.56 19.53
C ARG A 8 -9.60 6.39 19.26
N LEU A 9 -10.05 5.33 18.59
CA LEU A 9 -9.17 4.28 18.10
C LEU A 9 -8.21 4.89 17.08
N ILE A 10 -6.92 4.72 17.32
CA ILE A 10 -5.87 5.11 16.39
C ILE A 10 -5.36 3.86 15.68
N ALA A 11 -5.29 3.92 14.35
CA ALA A 11 -4.77 2.86 13.50
C ALA A 11 -3.73 3.42 12.53
N THR A 12 -2.80 2.58 12.12
CA THR A 12 -1.88 2.88 11.02
C THR A 12 -2.23 2.03 9.82
N LYS A 13 -2.18 2.62 8.63
CA LYS A 13 -2.27 1.89 7.36
C LYS A 13 -1.15 2.34 6.43
N PRO A 14 -0.77 1.53 5.43
CA PRO A 14 0.11 2.01 4.37
C PRO A 14 -0.39 3.34 3.81
N ARG A 15 0.54 4.28 3.63
CA ARG A 15 0.23 5.52 2.94
C ARG A 15 0.06 5.18 1.45
N PRO A 16 -0.99 5.68 0.79
CA PRO A 16 -1.16 5.43 -0.64
C PRO A 16 0.05 5.97 -1.41
N GLY A 17 0.45 5.24 -2.45
CA GLY A 17 1.42 5.71 -3.42
C GLY A 17 0.93 6.96 -4.17
N GLU A 18 1.88 7.68 -4.75
CA GLU A 18 1.62 8.74 -5.71
C GLU A 18 0.75 8.24 -6.86
N ASP A 19 0.00 9.15 -7.48
CA ASP A 19 -0.86 8.79 -8.60
C ASP A 19 -0.03 8.32 -9.81
N SER A 20 -0.45 7.19 -10.38
CA SER A 20 0.22 6.55 -11.51
C SER A 20 -0.81 5.88 -12.42
N ALA A 21 -0.44 5.64 -13.68
CA ALA A 21 -1.29 4.87 -14.58
C ALA A 21 -1.56 3.45 -14.03
N VAL A 22 -0.55 2.82 -13.42
CA VAL A 22 -0.68 1.47 -12.83
C VAL A 22 -1.70 1.43 -11.70
N LYS A 23 -1.70 2.46 -10.83
CA LYS A 23 -2.69 2.60 -9.75
C LYS A 23 -4.10 2.78 -10.32
N SER A 24 -4.28 3.69 -11.26
CA SER A 24 -5.59 3.95 -11.89
C SER A 24 -6.13 2.71 -12.64
N ASP A 25 -5.25 2.00 -13.35
CA ASP A 25 -5.61 0.76 -14.06
C ASP A 25 -6.00 -0.35 -13.08
N PHE A 26 -5.24 -0.49 -11.98
CA PHE A 26 -5.57 -1.44 -10.91
C PHE A 26 -6.92 -1.11 -10.27
N GLU A 27 -7.16 0.13 -9.87
CA GLU A 27 -8.41 0.54 -9.22
C GLU A 27 -9.62 0.34 -10.13
N SER A 28 -9.47 0.65 -11.42
CA SER A 28 -10.51 0.40 -12.43
C SER A 28 -10.82 -1.09 -12.58
N ALA A 29 -9.77 -1.93 -12.67
CA ALA A 29 -9.93 -3.38 -12.79
C ALA A 29 -10.50 -4.01 -11.51
N TYR A 30 -10.07 -3.54 -10.34
CA TYR A 30 -10.53 -4.02 -9.04
C TYR A 30 -12.01 -3.70 -8.84
N ALA A 31 -12.43 -2.47 -9.17
CA ALA A 31 -13.84 -2.09 -9.14
C ALA A 31 -14.68 -2.92 -10.12
N ALA A 32 -14.20 -3.13 -11.35
CA ALA A 32 -14.89 -3.93 -12.36
C ALA A 32 -15.05 -5.42 -11.94
N ALA A 33 -14.12 -5.93 -11.12
CA ALA A 33 -14.19 -7.27 -10.55
C ALA A 33 -15.11 -7.39 -9.32
N GLY A 34 -15.74 -6.29 -8.87
CA GLY A 34 -16.55 -6.26 -7.65
C GLY A 34 -15.71 -6.23 -6.37
N GLY A 35 -14.51 -5.64 -6.43
CA GLY A 35 -13.62 -5.47 -5.29
C GLY A 35 -14.28 -4.70 -4.14
N ALA A 36 -13.90 -5.03 -2.90
CA ALA A 36 -14.46 -4.41 -1.71
C ALA A 36 -13.80 -3.06 -1.42
N GLU A 37 -14.60 -2.05 -1.11
CA GLU A 37 -14.09 -0.76 -0.65
C GLU A 37 -13.38 -0.91 0.71
N GLY A 38 -12.32 -0.12 0.92
CA GLY A 38 -11.65 -0.01 2.22
C GLY A 38 -10.71 -1.16 2.59
N ALA A 39 -10.42 -2.10 1.68
CA ALA A 39 -9.38 -3.10 1.90
C ALA A 39 -7.99 -2.44 1.90
N ILE A 40 -7.23 -2.63 2.98
CA ILE A 40 -6.02 -1.83 3.25
C ILE A 40 -4.72 -2.36 2.62
N TYR A 41 -4.74 -3.54 1.98
CA TYR A 41 -3.55 -4.18 1.41
C TYR A 41 -3.74 -4.66 -0.04
N THR A 42 -4.79 -4.20 -0.73
CA THR A 42 -5.13 -4.70 -2.07
C THR A 42 -4.14 -4.26 -3.13
N HIS A 43 -3.67 -3.02 -3.06
CA HIS A 43 -2.67 -2.47 -3.99
C HIS A 43 -1.32 -3.18 -3.78
N GLU A 44 -0.95 -3.44 -2.53
CA GLU A 44 0.29 -4.10 -2.14
C GLU A 44 0.34 -5.56 -2.61
N ILE A 45 -0.76 -6.30 -2.44
CA ILE A 45 -0.87 -7.68 -2.94
C ILE A 45 -0.84 -7.72 -4.47
N TYR A 46 -1.48 -6.76 -5.14
CA TYR A 46 -1.41 -6.65 -6.59
C TYR A 46 0.04 -6.45 -7.05
N ASP A 47 0.77 -5.53 -6.42
CA ASP A 47 2.16 -5.26 -6.72
C ASP A 47 3.05 -6.47 -6.46
N ALA A 48 2.89 -7.14 -5.31
CA ALA A 48 3.67 -8.33 -4.98
C ALA A 48 3.52 -9.43 -6.05
N ILE A 49 2.29 -9.73 -6.48
CA ILE A 49 2.02 -10.74 -7.51
C ILE A 49 2.59 -10.32 -8.86
N LYS A 50 2.39 -9.05 -9.27
CA LYS A 50 2.86 -8.53 -10.55
C LYS A 50 4.38 -8.47 -10.62
N LEU A 51 5.03 -8.07 -9.54
CA LEU A 51 6.49 -8.01 -9.43
C LEU A 51 7.09 -9.42 -9.51
N VAL A 52 6.57 -10.38 -8.74
CA VAL A 52 7.02 -11.78 -8.81
C VAL A 52 6.83 -12.36 -10.21
N ALA A 53 5.68 -12.12 -10.85
CA ALA A 53 5.43 -12.58 -12.21
C ALA A 53 6.40 -11.94 -13.22
N ALA A 54 6.68 -10.65 -13.10
CA ALA A 54 7.64 -9.94 -13.94
C ALA A 54 9.07 -10.50 -13.77
N ALA A 55 9.48 -10.81 -12.54
CA ALA A 55 10.77 -11.42 -12.26
C ALA A 55 10.89 -12.81 -12.91
N ILE A 56 9.88 -13.68 -12.74
CA ILE A 56 9.83 -15.02 -13.38
C ILE A 56 9.93 -14.89 -14.91
N VAL A 57 9.20 -13.97 -15.52
CA VAL A 57 9.24 -13.77 -16.97
C VAL A 57 10.59 -13.22 -17.45
N SER A 58 11.26 -12.41 -16.62
CA SER A 58 12.56 -11.82 -16.97
C SER A 58 13.71 -12.82 -16.97
N ASP A 59 13.61 -13.89 -16.18
CA ASP A 59 14.64 -14.92 -16.03
C ASP A 59 14.01 -16.29 -15.66
N PRO A 60 13.36 -16.98 -16.60
CA PRO A 60 12.50 -18.14 -16.31
C PRO A 60 13.26 -19.38 -15.81
N ASP A 61 14.55 -19.49 -16.14
CA ASP A 61 15.40 -20.64 -15.77
C ASP A 61 16.55 -20.24 -14.82
N GLY A 62 16.62 -18.96 -14.42
CA GLY A 62 17.72 -18.42 -13.64
C GLY A 62 17.41 -18.23 -12.16
N ASP A 63 18.17 -17.34 -11.52
CA ASP A 63 18.05 -17.08 -10.09
C ASP A 63 16.91 -16.07 -9.85
N LEU A 64 15.78 -16.58 -9.37
CA LEU A 64 14.60 -15.78 -9.09
C LEU A 64 14.88 -14.64 -8.10
N VAL A 65 15.78 -14.82 -7.13
CA VAL A 65 16.13 -13.75 -6.17
C VAL A 65 16.90 -12.65 -6.88
N ALA A 66 17.84 -13.00 -7.75
CA ALA A 66 18.55 -12.02 -8.57
C ALA A 66 17.60 -11.29 -9.54
N ALA A 67 16.65 -11.99 -10.15
CA ALA A 67 15.63 -11.43 -11.02
C ALA A 67 14.67 -10.48 -10.28
N LEU A 68 14.26 -10.84 -9.06
CA LEU A 68 13.45 -9.99 -8.17
C LEU A 68 14.19 -8.71 -7.81
N ASN A 69 15.45 -8.81 -7.38
CA ASN A 69 16.27 -7.65 -7.02
C ASN A 69 16.47 -6.71 -8.22
N LYS A 70 16.62 -7.24 -9.43
CA LYS A 70 16.75 -6.44 -10.65
C LYS A 70 15.42 -5.80 -11.06
N THR A 71 14.33 -6.56 -11.04
CA THR A 71 12.98 -6.09 -11.41
C THR A 71 12.47 -5.03 -10.45
N GLY A 72 12.77 -5.19 -9.17
CA GLY A 72 12.31 -4.32 -8.10
C GLY A 72 13.01 -2.97 -8.02
N ILE A 73 13.89 -2.58 -8.96
CA ILE A 73 14.52 -1.25 -8.96
C ILE A 73 13.60 -0.24 -9.63
N ASN A 74 13.13 0.77 -8.89
CA ASN A 74 12.16 1.77 -9.36
C ASN A 74 10.91 1.16 -10.01
N TYR A 75 10.46 0.01 -9.51
CA TYR A 75 9.28 -0.67 -10.03
C TYR A 75 8.03 0.16 -9.70
N VAL A 76 7.33 0.64 -10.73
CA VAL A 76 6.10 1.41 -10.56
C VAL A 76 4.92 0.46 -10.40
N GLY A 77 4.41 0.36 -9.17
CA GLY A 77 3.23 -0.43 -8.83
C GLY A 77 1.98 0.44 -8.57
N ALA A 78 0.89 -0.23 -8.23
CA ALA A 78 -0.36 0.36 -7.80
C ALA A 78 -0.27 0.95 -6.38
N SER A 79 0.55 0.40 -5.49
CA SER A 79 0.74 0.90 -4.12
C SER A 79 1.86 1.95 -4.01
N GLY A 80 2.60 2.20 -5.09
CA GLY A 80 3.69 3.17 -5.16
C GLY A 80 4.89 2.67 -5.96
N THR A 81 5.99 3.41 -5.90
CA THR A 81 7.25 2.98 -6.51
C THR A 81 8.08 2.18 -5.50
N HIS A 82 8.53 1.01 -5.92
CA HIS A 82 9.27 0.07 -5.10
C HIS A 82 10.75 0.06 -5.52
N THR A 83 11.64 0.12 -4.54
CA THR A 83 13.07 -0.16 -4.69
C THR A 83 13.49 -1.02 -3.52
N PHE A 84 13.89 -2.27 -3.78
CA PHE A 84 14.43 -3.14 -2.74
C PHE A 84 15.80 -2.64 -2.28
N ASP A 85 16.00 -2.60 -0.97
CA ASP A 85 17.32 -2.42 -0.39
C ASP A 85 18.11 -3.75 -0.35
N ALA A 86 19.30 -3.72 0.23
CA ALA A 86 20.17 -4.90 0.32
C ALA A 86 19.61 -6.02 1.22
N ALA A 87 18.67 -5.71 2.11
CA ALA A 87 17.97 -6.69 2.94
C ALA A 87 16.70 -7.24 2.25
N GLY A 88 16.29 -6.65 1.11
CA GLY A 88 15.09 -7.01 0.38
C GLY A 88 13.85 -6.22 0.83
N ASP A 89 14.02 -5.19 1.65
CA ASP A 89 12.94 -4.34 2.13
C ASP A 89 12.65 -3.20 1.14
N VAL A 90 11.42 -2.71 1.14
CA VAL A 90 11.03 -1.47 0.44
C VAL A 90 10.79 -0.36 1.44
N LEU A 91 11.37 0.81 1.20
CA LEU A 91 11.13 1.99 2.04
C LEU A 91 9.66 2.42 2.01
N GLY A 92 9.02 2.25 0.84
CA GLY A 92 7.64 2.65 0.59
C GLY A 92 7.43 4.16 0.71
N THR A 93 6.17 4.57 0.88
CA THR A 93 5.76 5.98 1.03
C THR A 93 5.47 6.38 2.47
N GLY A 94 5.66 5.44 3.42
CA GLY A 94 5.37 5.62 4.84
C GLY A 94 3.98 5.11 5.24
N TYR A 95 3.48 5.61 6.37
CA TYR A 95 2.21 5.20 6.97
C TYR A 95 1.28 6.39 7.19
N SER A 96 0.01 6.22 6.86
CA SER A 96 -1.05 7.11 7.34
C SER A 96 -1.39 6.73 8.78
N VAL A 97 -1.46 7.71 9.67
CA VAL A 97 -1.96 7.57 11.04
C VAL A 97 -3.38 8.10 11.07
N CYS A 98 -4.32 7.19 11.32
CA CYS A 98 -5.74 7.41 11.17
C CYS A 98 -6.47 7.26 12.48
N GLU A 99 -7.57 7.97 12.63
CA GLU A 99 -8.41 7.97 13.82
C GLU A 99 -9.88 7.72 13.45
N PHE A 100 -10.55 7.01 14.34
CA PHE A 100 -11.99 6.85 14.34
C PHE A 100 -12.61 7.86 15.31
N ASP A 101 -13.62 8.59 14.85
CA ASP A 101 -14.41 9.53 15.64
C ASP A 101 -15.85 9.04 15.68
N VAL A 102 -16.43 8.92 16.88
CA VAL A 102 -17.80 8.40 17.03
C VAL A 102 -18.73 9.49 17.56
N SER A 103 -19.74 9.83 16.75
CA SER A 103 -20.79 10.77 17.12
C SER A 103 -22.15 10.09 17.08
N GLY A 104 -22.64 9.68 18.25
CA GLY A 104 -23.88 8.89 18.35
C GLY A 104 -23.73 7.53 17.67
N SER A 105 -24.46 7.32 16.57
CA SER A 105 -24.39 6.10 15.76
C SER A 105 -23.52 6.25 14.50
N SER A 106 -22.88 7.41 14.31
CA SER A 106 -22.02 7.70 13.16
C SER A 106 -20.56 7.47 13.53
N VAL A 107 -19.81 6.85 12.61
CA VAL A 107 -18.37 6.64 12.73
C VAL A 107 -17.67 7.37 11.59
N GLY A 108 -16.86 8.36 11.92
CA GLY A 108 -15.91 8.99 11.01
C GLY A 108 -14.59 8.24 11.00
N PHE A 109 -13.93 8.21 9.85
CA PHE A 109 -12.56 7.72 9.72
C PHE A 109 -11.76 8.74 8.93
N SER A 110 -10.66 9.22 9.50
CA SER A 110 -9.78 10.18 8.83
C SER A 110 -8.32 9.88 9.15
N CYS A 111 -7.41 10.34 8.30
CA CYS A 111 -5.96 10.16 8.47
C CYS A 111 -5.28 11.53 8.56
N PRO A 112 -5.33 12.21 9.72
CA PRO A 112 -4.84 13.59 9.86
C PRO A 112 -3.30 13.68 9.91
N LYS A 113 -2.60 12.55 10.02
CA LYS A 113 -1.14 12.52 10.15
C LYS A 113 -0.53 11.46 9.25
N ILE A 114 0.73 11.67 8.91
CA ILE A 114 1.58 10.69 8.23
C ILE A 114 2.87 10.48 9.00
N TRP A 115 3.45 9.31 8.83
CA TRP A 115 4.80 9.01 9.24
C TRP A 115 5.63 8.58 8.03
N THR A 116 6.82 9.16 7.86
CA THR A 116 7.82 8.71 6.88
C THR A 116 9.15 8.45 7.59
N ALA A 117 9.99 7.59 7.01
CA ALA A 117 11.30 7.28 7.57
C ALA A 117 12.19 8.53 7.73
N ASP A 118 12.14 9.43 6.75
CA ASP A 118 12.96 10.65 6.74
C ASP A 118 12.34 11.80 7.55
N GLY A 119 11.01 11.91 7.55
CA GLY A 119 10.28 13.06 8.11
C GLY A 119 9.69 12.83 9.49
N GLY A 120 9.65 11.59 9.97
CA GLY A 120 8.94 11.24 11.19
C GLY A 120 7.44 11.54 11.07
N LEU A 121 6.80 11.87 12.21
CA LEU A 121 5.36 12.14 12.27
C LEU A 121 5.04 13.61 11.91
N THR A 122 4.23 13.83 10.88
CA THR A 122 3.75 15.16 10.45
C THR A 122 2.25 15.17 10.22
N ALA A 123 1.66 16.35 10.02
CA ALA A 123 0.31 16.46 9.47
C ALA A 123 0.27 15.85 8.05
N ASN A 124 -0.86 15.24 7.69
CA ASN A 124 -1.14 14.73 6.35
C ASN A 124 -1.64 15.86 5.43
#